data_AF-A0A6P1TA44-F1
#
_entry.id   AF-A0A6P1TA44-F1
#
_cell.length_a   1.000
_cell.length_b   1.000
_cell.length_c   1.000
_cell.angle_alpha   90.00
_cell.angle_beta   90.00
_cell.angle_gamma   90.00
#
_symmetry.space_group_name_H-M   'P 1'
#
loop_
_entity.id
_entity.type
_entity.pdbx_description
1 polymer ?
#
loop_
_entity_poly.entity_id
_entity_poly.type
_entity_poly.pdbx_seq_one_letter_code
_entity_poly.pdbx_strand_id
1 'polypeptide(L)'
;MKKLLITAIALVFSGCTSLVEHSNEDHFSEVLGTRTLTRDALLCKSNRRKVSSKITDEIVWQKDNESCYFGETSAKLKKGTEVTIFAVLEQKHRGIFHAESWYLVGKISGDEQEFYYFWGSSTTSPEAPEFIYEPKWQ
;
A
#
# COMPACT_ATOMS: atom_id res chain seq x y z
N MET A 1 -24.38 5.70 -37.80
CA MET A 1 -24.83 6.19 -36.46
C MET A 1 -24.53 5.22 -35.32
N LYS A 2 -24.76 3.90 -35.44
CA LYS A 2 -24.45 2.92 -34.35
C LYS A 2 -22.97 2.86 -33.91
N LYS A 3 -22.00 3.07 -34.82
CA LYS A 3 -20.57 3.00 -34.49
C LYS A 3 -20.09 4.14 -33.58
N LEU A 4 -20.63 5.35 -33.74
CA LEU A 4 -20.32 6.52 -32.90
C LEU A 4 -20.84 6.35 -31.46
N LEU A 5 -21.99 5.69 -31.29
CA LEU A 5 -22.57 5.41 -29.97
C LEU A 5 -21.72 4.41 -29.17
N ILE A 6 -21.15 3.40 -29.84
CA ILE A 6 -20.31 2.37 -29.20
C ILE A 6 -18.97 2.97 -28.73
N THR A 7 -18.38 3.88 -29.50
CA THR A 7 -17.12 4.56 -29.12
C THR A 7 -17.33 5.53 -27.94
N ALA A 8 -18.48 6.23 -27.90
CA ALA A 8 -18.83 7.10 -26.78
C ALA A 8 -19.07 6.32 -25.48
N ILE A 9 -19.70 5.14 -25.55
CA ILE A 9 -19.91 4.26 -24.39
C ILE A 9 -18.59 3.66 -23.89
N ALA A 10 -17.67 3.29 -24.79
CA ALA A 10 -16.36 2.75 -24.41
C ALA A 10 -15.48 3.76 -23.64
N LEU A 11 -15.64 5.07 -23.89
CA LEU A 11 -14.95 6.13 -23.15
C LEU A 11 -15.45 6.30 -21.70
N VAL A 12 -16.67 5.86 -21.38
CA VAL A 12 -17.23 5.94 -20.02
C VAL A 12 -16.69 4.82 -19.12
N PHE A 13 -16.14 3.75 -19.71
CA PHE A 13 -15.58 2.60 -18.97
C PHE A 13 -14.07 2.65 -18.74
N SER A 14 -13.37 3.72 -19.17
CA SER A 14 -11.97 3.90 -18.78
C SER A 14 -11.92 4.36 -17.32
N GLY A 15 -11.86 3.41 -16.39
CA GLY A 15 -11.61 3.72 -14.99
C GLY A 15 -10.29 4.46 -14.85
N CYS A 16 -10.29 5.59 -14.14
CA CYS A 16 -9.09 6.35 -13.85
C CYS A 16 -8.52 5.89 -12.50
N THR A 17 -7.21 5.64 -12.47
CA THR A 17 -6.46 5.48 -11.21
C THR A 17 -5.58 6.70 -10.99
N SER A 18 -5.67 7.30 -9.81
CA SER A 18 -4.74 8.35 -9.36
C SER A 18 -4.00 7.90 -8.11
N LEU A 19 -2.78 8.38 -7.95
CA LEU A 19 -1.96 8.19 -6.76
C LEU A 19 -1.61 9.57 -6.21
N VAL A 20 -1.88 9.81 -4.94
CA VAL A 20 -1.65 11.06 -4.22
C VAL A 20 -0.75 10.77 -3.04
N GLU A 21 0.21 11.66 -2.78
CA GLU A 21 1.09 11.56 -1.63
C GLU A 21 0.65 12.55 -0.54
N HIS A 22 0.53 12.05 0.68
CA HIS A 22 0.06 12.78 1.85
C HIS A 22 1.13 12.97 2.93
N SER A 23 2.38 12.62 2.64
CA SER A 23 3.51 12.62 3.59
C SER A 23 3.77 13.96 4.29
N ASN A 24 3.28 15.08 3.73
CA ASN A 24 3.46 16.42 4.29
C ASN A 24 2.31 16.89 5.18
N GLU A 25 1.28 16.08 5.40
CA GLU A 25 0.14 16.45 6.25
C GLU A 25 0.41 16.10 7.72
N ASP A 26 0.18 17.06 8.63
CA ASP A 26 0.61 16.97 10.04
C ASP A 26 0.11 15.71 10.75
N HIS A 27 -1.10 15.26 10.44
CA HIS A 27 -1.70 14.09 11.06
C HIS A 27 -1.01 12.76 10.69
N PHE A 28 -0.16 12.74 9.66
CA PHE A 28 0.66 11.57 9.31
C PHE A 28 2.06 11.60 9.92
N SER A 29 2.44 12.68 10.62
CA SER A 29 3.77 12.78 11.24
C SER A 29 4.06 11.63 12.23
N GLU A 30 3.02 11.08 12.87
CA GLU A 30 3.13 9.99 13.83
C GLU A 30 3.48 8.63 13.20
N VAL A 31 3.29 8.42 11.90
CA VAL A 31 3.68 7.17 11.20
C VAL A 31 4.99 7.27 10.44
N LEU A 32 5.45 8.49 10.17
CA LEU A 32 6.67 8.75 9.42
C LEU A 32 7.94 8.64 10.27
N GLY A 33 9.04 8.25 9.64
CA GLY A 33 10.36 8.09 10.25
C GLY A 33 10.70 6.65 10.61
N THR A 34 11.71 6.48 11.45
CA THR A 34 12.21 5.17 11.86
C THR A 34 11.25 4.50 12.84
N ARG A 35 10.92 3.24 12.57
CA ARG A 35 10.02 2.42 13.38
C ARG A 35 10.58 1.02 13.54
N THR A 36 10.21 0.36 14.63
CA THR A 36 10.68 -0.99 14.95
C THR A 36 9.54 -1.99 14.85
N LEU A 37 9.71 -3.11 14.14
CA LEU A 37 8.69 -4.16 14.06
C LEU A 37 8.38 -4.74 15.44
N THR A 38 7.11 -4.78 15.83
CA THR A 38 6.67 -5.38 17.11
C THR A 38 6.34 -6.87 16.99
N ARG A 39 6.34 -7.43 15.77
CA ARG A 39 6.21 -8.87 15.47
C ARG A 39 7.06 -9.24 14.25
N ASP A 40 7.25 -10.54 14.04
CA ASP A 40 7.82 -11.04 12.78
C ASP A 40 6.89 -10.70 11.59
N ALA A 41 7.49 -10.45 10.44
CA ALA A 41 6.81 -10.14 9.18
C ALA A 41 7.45 -10.88 8.01
N LEU A 42 6.73 -10.93 6.89
CA LEU A 42 7.29 -11.37 5.62
C LEU A 42 7.39 -10.16 4.69
N LEU A 43 8.50 -10.11 3.96
CA LEU A 43 8.61 -9.28 2.77
C LEU A 43 8.21 -10.12 1.56
N CYS A 44 7.20 -9.66 0.85
CA CYS A 44 6.52 -10.40 -0.20
C CYS A 44 6.62 -9.66 -1.52
N LYS A 45 7.24 -10.28 -2.52
CA LYS A 45 7.27 -9.71 -3.87
C LYS A 45 5.90 -9.85 -4.51
N SER A 46 5.17 -8.73 -4.63
CA SER A 46 3.79 -8.74 -5.09
C SER A 46 3.70 -8.67 -6.61
N ASN A 47 3.00 -9.65 -7.18
CA ASN A 47 2.75 -9.74 -8.62
C ASN A 47 1.45 -9.03 -9.00
N ARG A 48 0.59 -8.74 -8.01
CA ARG A 48 -0.81 -8.31 -8.22
C ARG A 48 -1.07 -6.87 -7.84
N ARG A 49 -0.39 -6.35 -6.82
CA ARG A 49 -0.52 -4.96 -6.38
C ARG A 49 0.85 -4.31 -6.44
N LYS A 50 0.90 -3.17 -7.09
CA LYS A 50 2.08 -2.32 -7.18
C LYS A 50 1.63 -0.93 -6.87
N VAL A 51 2.20 -0.34 -5.82
CA VAL A 51 1.97 1.06 -5.49
C VAL A 51 2.71 1.94 -6.49
N SER A 52 3.88 1.49 -6.95
CA SER A 52 4.60 2.09 -8.08
C SER A 52 5.32 1.02 -8.91
N SER A 53 5.84 1.38 -10.07
CA SER A 53 6.68 0.48 -10.88
C SER A 53 7.99 0.09 -10.19
N LYS A 54 8.43 0.86 -9.18
CA LYS A 54 9.68 0.68 -8.46
C LYS A 54 9.52 -0.08 -7.15
N ILE A 55 8.40 0.10 -6.45
CA ILE A 55 8.14 -0.51 -5.14
C ILE A 55 7.19 -1.69 -5.33
N THR A 56 7.76 -2.89 -5.33
CA THR A 56 7.02 -4.13 -5.59
C THR A 56 6.90 -5.05 -4.39
N ASP A 57 7.72 -4.85 -3.37
CA ASP A 57 7.70 -5.67 -2.17
C ASP A 57 6.68 -5.13 -1.16
N GLU A 58 5.90 -6.04 -0.58
CA GLU A 58 4.87 -5.78 0.42
C GLU A 58 5.30 -6.37 1.76
N ILE A 59 5.20 -5.60 2.84
CA ILE A 59 5.28 -6.18 4.19
C ILE A 59 3.92 -6.75 4.58
N VAL A 60 3.90 -8.04 4.90
CA VAL A 60 2.70 -8.75 5.33
C VAL A 60 2.91 -9.34 6.72
N TRP A 61 1.98 -9.05 7.62
CA TRP A 61 1.94 -9.64 8.96
C TRP A 61 1.23 -10.98 8.92
N GLN A 62 1.97 -12.09 8.96
CA GLN A 62 1.35 -13.40 9.10
C GLN A 62 1.34 -13.88 10.55
N LYS A 63 0.25 -14.60 10.89
CA LYS A 63 0.05 -15.18 12.22
C LYS A 63 0.57 -16.61 12.29
N ASP A 64 0.49 -17.40 11.19
CA ASP A 64 0.63 -18.86 11.26
C ASP A 64 1.23 -19.56 10.00
N ASN A 65 1.74 -18.85 8.98
CA ASN A 65 2.35 -19.45 7.79
C ASN A 65 3.74 -18.85 7.45
N GLU A 66 4.58 -19.61 6.74
CA GLU A 66 5.94 -19.19 6.36
C GLU A 66 6.05 -18.60 4.95
N SER A 67 4.93 -18.42 4.23
CA SER A 67 4.93 -18.04 2.82
C SER A 67 3.90 -16.95 2.48
N CYS A 68 4.29 -16.06 1.56
CA CYS A 68 3.40 -15.03 1.03
C CYS A 68 2.17 -15.65 0.36
N TYR A 69 0.97 -15.20 0.76
CA TYR A 69 -0.28 -15.72 0.18
C TYR A 69 -0.40 -15.38 -1.32
N PHE A 70 0.13 -14.21 -1.71
CA PHE A 70 0.26 -13.79 -3.09
C PHE A 70 1.73 -13.46 -3.38
N GLY A 71 2.32 -14.17 -4.33
CA GLY A 71 3.71 -13.91 -4.77
C GLY A 71 4.75 -14.75 -4.03
N GLU A 72 5.99 -14.27 -4.05
CA GLU A 72 7.15 -14.97 -3.50
C GLU A 72 7.64 -14.29 -2.21
N THR A 73 8.05 -15.07 -1.23
CA THR A 73 8.72 -14.54 -0.03
C THR A 73 10.13 -14.12 -0.42
N SER A 74 10.41 -12.82 -0.40
CA SER A 74 11.74 -12.27 -0.65
C SER A 74 12.59 -12.27 0.62
N ALA A 75 11.99 -11.98 1.78
CA ALA A 75 12.68 -12.04 3.07
C ALA A 75 11.72 -12.34 4.23
N LYS A 76 12.28 -12.83 5.35
CA LYS A 76 11.61 -12.90 6.65
C LYS A 76 12.18 -11.80 7.54
N LEU A 77 11.34 -10.87 7.99
CA LEU A 77 11.73 -9.79 8.89
C LEU A 77 11.41 -10.19 10.33
N LYS A 78 12.36 -9.99 11.24
CA LYS A 78 12.18 -10.38 12.64
C LYS A 78 11.60 -9.23 13.45
N LYS A 79 10.86 -9.55 14.52
CA LYS A 79 10.55 -8.58 15.56
C LYS A 79 11.84 -7.86 15.98
N GLY A 80 11.79 -6.53 16.06
CA GLY A 80 12.96 -5.69 16.36
C GLY A 80 13.68 -5.16 15.12
N THR A 81 13.36 -5.63 13.91
CA THR A 81 13.89 -5.02 12.68
C THR A 81 13.46 -3.56 12.59
N GLU A 82 14.42 -2.68 12.34
CA GLU A 82 14.16 -1.27 12.08
C GLU A 82 13.80 -1.06 10.61
N VAL A 83 12.82 -0.21 10.38
CA VAL A 83 12.46 0.30 9.06
C VAL A 83 12.33 1.80 9.14
N THR A 84 12.38 2.47 7.99
CA THR A 84 12.06 3.90 7.89
C THR A 84 10.88 4.07 6.95
N ILE A 85 9.76 4.58 7.47
CA ILE A 85 8.60 4.97 6.67
C ILE A 85 8.82 6.40 6.21
N PHE A 86 8.73 6.65 4.90
CA PHE A 86 9.02 7.96 4.32
C PHE A 86 7.89 8.51 3.46
N ALA A 87 6.87 7.70 3.12
CA ALA A 87 5.71 8.22 2.43
C ALA A 87 4.39 7.59 2.87
N VAL A 88 3.32 8.39 2.79
CA VAL A 88 1.93 7.94 2.89
C VAL A 88 1.27 8.18 1.55
N LEU A 89 0.76 7.11 0.93
CA LEU A 89 0.19 7.15 -0.41
C LEU A 89 -1.27 6.75 -0.41
N GLU A 90 -2.08 7.55 -1.09
CA GLU A 90 -3.49 7.28 -1.35
C GLU A 90 -3.66 6.95 -2.83
N GLN A 91 -4.20 5.76 -3.12
CA GLN A 91 -4.57 5.34 -4.46
C GLN A 91 -6.09 5.38 -4.60
N LYS A 92 -6.58 6.20 -5.52
CA LYS A 92 -8.00 6.28 -5.86
C LYS A 92 -8.26 5.59 -7.19
N HIS A 93 -9.21 4.66 -7.23
CA HIS A 93 -9.76 4.09 -8.44
C HIS A 93 -11.17 4.61 -8.65
N ARG A 94 -11.38 5.35 -9.75
CA ARG A 94 -12.67 5.91 -10.15
C ARG A 94 -13.13 5.23 -11.44
N GLY A 95 -14.02 4.27 -11.32
CA GLY A 95 -14.73 3.62 -12.43
C GLY A 95 -16.23 3.51 -12.14
N ILE A 96 -16.86 2.38 -12.46
CA ILE A 96 -18.23 2.06 -12.02
C ILE A 96 -18.31 1.99 -10.48
N PHE A 97 -17.21 1.57 -9.86
CA PHE A 97 -17.05 1.55 -8.42
C PHE A 97 -15.92 2.50 -8.01
N HIS A 98 -16.10 3.15 -6.86
CA HIS A 98 -15.08 3.98 -6.22
C HIS A 98 -14.37 3.16 -5.16
N ALA A 99 -13.05 3.13 -5.21
CA ALA A 99 -12.23 2.49 -4.18
C ALA A 99 -11.02 3.38 -3.89
N GLU A 100 -10.74 3.57 -2.61
CA GLU A 100 -9.57 4.27 -2.09
C GLU A 100 -8.74 3.29 -1.29
N SER A 101 -7.44 3.25 -1.53
CA SER A 101 -6.49 2.42 -0.80
C SER A 101 -5.36 3.28 -0.26
N TRP A 102 -4.98 3.04 0.98
CA TRP A 102 -3.91 3.73 1.67
C TRP A 102 -2.72 2.81 1.87
N TYR A 103 -1.53 3.36 1.68
CA TYR A 103 -0.28 2.62 1.80
C TYR A 103 0.76 3.43 2.56
N LEU A 104 1.52 2.75 3.41
CA LEU A 104 2.78 3.25 3.91
C LEU A 104 3.91 2.77 3.00
N VAL A 105 4.85 3.64 2.68
CA VAL A 105 6.06 3.27 1.93
C VAL A 105 7.27 3.50 2.81
N GLY A 106 8.16 2.51 2.84
CA GLY A 106 9.37 2.57 3.61
C GLY A 106 10.50 1.76 3.03
N LYS A 107 11.60 1.70 3.79
CA LYS A 107 12.78 0.87 3.51
C LYS A 107 13.25 0.18 4.78
N ILE A 108 13.88 -0.97 4.63
CA ILE A 108 14.49 -1.69 5.75
C ILE A 108 15.80 -0.99 6.14
N SER A 109 16.03 -0.73 7.42
CA SER A 109 17.28 -0.07 7.84
C SER A 109 18.49 -0.94 7.52
N GLY A 110 19.48 -0.36 6.82
CA GLY A 110 20.69 -1.08 6.39
C GLY A 110 20.53 -1.88 5.09
N ASP A 111 19.36 -1.81 4.46
CA ASP A 111 19.09 -2.35 3.13
C ASP A 111 18.51 -1.23 2.24
N GLU A 112 18.80 -1.27 0.94
CA GLU A 112 18.20 -0.37 -0.04
C GLU A 112 16.83 -0.87 -0.52
N GLN A 113 16.39 -2.03 -0.03
CA GLN A 113 15.10 -2.59 -0.40
C GLN A 113 13.92 -1.77 0.16
N GLU A 114 13.19 -1.13 -0.75
CA GLU A 114 11.95 -0.43 -0.49
C GLU A 114 10.76 -1.39 -0.45
N PHE A 115 9.78 -1.09 0.40
CA PHE A 115 8.55 -1.84 0.54
C PHE A 115 7.34 -0.92 0.64
N TYR A 116 6.17 -1.48 0.40
CA TYR A 116 4.90 -0.89 0.81
C TYR A 116 4.21 -1.75 1.88
N TYR A 117 3.36 -1.13 2.67
CA TYR A 117 2.43 -1.79 3.57
C TYR A 117 1.02 -1.32 3.23
N PHE A 118 0.09 -2.26 2.98
CA PHE A 118 -1.31 -1.93 2.79
C PHE A 118 -1.94 -1.53 4.13
N TRP A 119 -2.21 -0.23 4.28
CA TRP A 119 -2.74 0.35 5.50
C TRP A 119 -4.26 0.12 5.57
N GLY A 120 -4.99 0.35 4.49
CA GLY A 120 -6.41 0.04 4.46
C GLY A 120 -7.07 0.48 3.17
N SER A 121 -8.37 0.22 3.05
CA SER A 121 -9.17 0.68 1.91
C SER A 121 -10.56 1.09 2.33
N SER A 122 -11.10 2.12 1.68
CA SER A 122 -12.47 2.58 1.84
C SER A 122 -13.18 2.62 0.48
N THR A 123 -14.48 2.34 0.48
CA THR A 123 -15.38 2.57 -0.67
C THR A 123 -16.23 3.82 -0.48
N THR A 124 -16.17 4.44 0.71
CA THR A 124 -16.85 5.69 1.09
C THR A 124 -15.78 6.75 1.39
N SER A 125 -15.59 7.66 0.43
CA SER A 125 -14.60 8.76 0.48
C SER A 125 -14.83 9.74 1.65
N PRO A 126 -13.80 10.42 2.18
CA PRO A 126 -12.43 9.97 2.42
C PRO A 126 -12.12 9.99 3.93
N GLU A 127 -11.75 8.84 4.50
CA GLU A 127 -11.16 8.76 5.83
C GLU A 127 -9.95 7.83 5.73
N ALA A 128 -8.77 8.34 6.05
CA ALA A 128 -7.59 7.49 6.23
C ALA A 128 -7.91 6.45 7.31
N PRO A 129 -7.40 5.20 7.22
CA PRO A 129 -7.73 4.20 8.22
C PRO A 129 -7.22 4.66 9.58
N GLU A 130 -8.03 4.53 10.63
CA GLU A 130 -7.62 4.95 11.97
C GLU A 130 -6.34 4.23 12.42
N PHE A 131 -5.49 4.94 13.17
CA PHE A 131 -4.25 4.42 13.77
C PHE A 131 -4.47 3.14 14.62
N ILE A 132 -5.71 2.88 15.04
CA ILE A 132 -6.10 1.71 15.83
C ILE A 132 -6.08 0.42 15.00
N TYR A 133 -6.25 0.53 13.68
CA TYR A 133 -6.12 -0.57 12.73
C TYR A 133 -4.69 -0.72 12.20
N GLU A 134 -3.77 0.04 12.78
CA GLU A 134 -2.46 0.33 12.24
C GLU A 134 -1.30 -0.29 13.00
N PRO A 135 -0.14 -0.32 12.38
CA PRO A 135 0.45 -1.58 12.06
C PRO A 135 1.50 -1.86 13.13
N LYS A 136 1.99 -3.09 13.21
CA LYS A 136 2.77 -3.51 14.37
C LYS A 136 4.19 -2.97 14.34
N TRP A 137 4.33 -1.66 14.53
CA TRP A 137 5.59 -0.92 14.64
C TRP A 137 5.47 0.06 15.82
N GLN A 138 6.57 0.25 16.55
CA GLN A 138 6.72 1.21 17.65
C GLN A 138 7.85 2.18 17.34
#